data_AF-E6QVR4-F1
#
_entry.id   AF-E6QVR4-F1
#
_cell.length_a   1.000
_cell.length_b   1.000
_cell.length_c   1.000
_cell.angle_alpha   90.00
_cell.angle_beta   90.00
_cell.angle_gamma   90.00
#
_symmetry.space_group_name_H-M   'P 1'
#
loop_
_entity.id
_entity.type
_entity.pdbx_description
1 polymer ?
#
loop_
_entity_poly.entity_id
_entity_poly.type
_entity_poly.pdbx_seq_one_letter_code
_entity_poly.pdbx_strand_id
1 'polypeptide(L)'
;MITHGTSTGGSRGCGSRKQGGVYLCTGLSKKGSPIEVFLVDPVRPFLGEPFRAPISLEDPAQPGLFHAVIWVGAEFYPSLVDFVEEVKAKGASRRIPSNFDFSKLTPGASRMIFVHPKAFTTTAHLPANGCPKHHAMHGLTEPCIGAHWDYVKGLGGNVNGHTATLGDLRYAVPPQNEKVPHLSPGFFMALPITHVEYEARSDADAGPDSIHRASDLGYQVSILHGGEHEMPCED
;
A
#
# COMPACT_ATOMS: atom_id res chain seq x y z
N MET A 1 8.52 -20.22 -8.43
CA MET A 1 9.54 -20.04 -9.51
C MET A 1 10.31 -18.78 -9.19
N ILE A 2 11.64 -18.87 -9.10
CA ILE A 2 12.52 -17.73 -8.83
C ILE A 2 13.06 -17.20 -10.16
N THR A 3 12.98 -15.88 -10.35
CA THR A 3 13.56 -15.16 -11.48
C THR A 3 14.57 -14.12 -11.01
N HIS A 4 15.54 -13.78 -11.86
CA HIS A 4 16.51 -12.72 -11.58
C HIS A 4 16.19 -11.48 -12.43
N GLY A 5 16.42 -10.29 -11.86
CA GLY A 5 16.18 -9.02 -12.53
C GLY A 5 17.07 -7.90 -12.00
N THR A 6 16.86 -6.69 -12.51
CA THR A 6 17.58 -5.49 -12.08
C THR A 6 16.69 -4.67 -11.17
N SER A 7 17.26 -4.14 -10.08
CA SER A 7 16.56 -3.20 -9.20
C SER A 7 16.26 -1.91 -9.93
N THR A 8 15.02 -1.44 -9.86
CA THR A 8 14.61 -0.22 -10.58
C THR A 8 14.74 1.05 -9.75
N GLY A 9 15.28 0.99 -8.52
CA GLY A 9 15.70 2.16 -7.72
C GLY A 9 14.69 3.29 -7.51
N GLY A 10 13.40 3.07 -7.81
CA GLY A 10 12.42 4.16 -7.89
C GLY A 10 12.13 4.79 -6.54
N SER A 11 12.10 6.13 -6.47
CA SER A 11 11.65 6.86 -5.30
C SER A 11 10.15 6.64 -5.07
N ARG A 12 9.80 6.36 -3.81
CA ARG A 12 8.43 6.18 -3.30
C ARG A 12 8.25 7.10 -2.10
N GLY A 13 7.01 7.43 -1.74
CA GLY A 13 6.71 8.26 -0.57
C GLY A 13 7.29 7.71 0.73
N CYS A 14 7.45 6.37 0.83
CA CYS A 14 8.09 5.71 1.97
C CYS A 14 9.60 5.45 1.82
N GLY A 15 10.27 6.01 0.81
CA GLY A 15 11.70 5.85 0.56
C GLY A 15 12.07 4.75 -0.46
N SER A 16 13.37 4.46 -0.58
CA SER A 16 13.93 3.48 -1.52
C SER A 16 14.03 2.07 -0.92
N ARG A 17 14.18 1.08 -1.81
CA ARG A 17 14.44 -0.30 -1.39
C ARG A 17 15.82 -0.41 -0.76
N LYS A 18 15.88 -1.23 0.28
CA LYS A 18 17.11 -1.59 0.99
C LYS A 18 17.56 -2.99 0.62
N GLN A 19 18.86 -3.14 0.35
CA GLN A 19 19.53 -4.42 0.18
C GLN A 19 19.29 -5.36 1.36
N GLY A 20 19.21 -6.66 1.07
CA GLY A 20 18.79 -7.68 2.01
C GLY A 20 17.32 -7.60 2.42
N GLY A 21 16.51 -6.75 1.77
CA GLY A 21 15.09 -6.60 2.06
C GLY A 21 14.24 -7.59 1.25
N VAL A 22 13.26 -8.19 1.91
CA VAL A 22 12.19 -8.97 1.26
C VAL A 22 10.92 -8.12 1.22
N TYR A 23 10.21 -8.14 0.09
CA TYR A 23 9.05 -7.29 -0.17
C TYR A 23 7.86 -8.10 -0.67
N LEU A 24 6.68 -7.82 -0.13
CA LEU A 24 5.40 -8.22 -0.73
C LEU A 24 4.99 -7.18 -1.77
N CYS A 25 4.61 -7.64 -2.96
CA CYS A 25 4.39 -6.75 -4.09
C CYS A 25 3.05 -6.97 -4.80
N THR A 26 2.44 -5.85 -5.20
CA THR A 26 1.33 -5.79 -6.16
C THR A 26 1.84 -5.10 -7.41
N GLY A 27 2.03 -5.88 -8.48
CA GLY A 27 2.44 -5.37 -9.78
C GLY A 27 1.29 -4.70 -10.54
N LEU A 28 1.67 -3.85 -11.50
CA LEU A 28 0.74 -3.27 -12.47
C LEU A 28 0.64 -4.14 -13.72
N SER A 29 -0.51 -4.10 -14.39
CA SER A 29 -0.72 -4.84 -15.64
C SER A 29 -1.71 -4.10 -16.54
N LYS A 30 -1.47 -4.14 -17.86
CA LYS A 30 -2.43 -3.65 -18.88
C LYS A 30 -3.76 -4.41 -18.85
N LYS A 31 -3.78 -5.62 -18.30
CA LYS A 31 -4.96 -6.45 -18.09
C LYS A 31 -5.38 -6.52 -16.61
N GLY A 32 -4.77 -5.68 -15.75
CA GLY A 32 -5.11 -5.60 -14.35
C GLY A 32 -6.45 -4.89 -14.14
N SER A 33 -6.89 -4.85 -12.88
CA SER A 33 -8.09 -4.12 -12.50
C SER A 33 -7.74 -2.68 -12.06
N PRO A 34 -8.65 -1.72 -12.23
CA PRO A 34 -8.44 -0.35 -11.75
C PRO A 34 -8.30 -0.32 -10.21
N ILE A 35 -7.53 0.63 -9.67
CA ILE A 35 -7.19 0.66 -8.24
C ILE A 35 -8.44 0.76 -7.35
N GLU A 36 -9.48 1.41 -7.86
CA GLU A 36 -10.74 1.71 -7.20
C GLU A 36 -11.50 0.44 -6.77
N VAL A 37 -11.30 -0.70 -7.48
CA VAL A 37 -11.92 -1.98 -7.09
C VAL A 37 -11.34 -2.57 -5.80
N PHE A 38 -10.12 -2.16 -5.43
CA PHE A 38 -9.40 -2.64 -4.26
C PHE A 38 -9.59 -1.74 -3.04
N LEU A 39 -10.28 -0.61 -3.19
CA LEU A 39 -10.62 0.27 -2.08
C LEU A 39 -11.67 -0.36 -1.18
N VAL A 40 -11.48 -0.21 0.12
CA VAL A 40 -12.46 -0.59 1.15
C VAL A 40 -13.37 0.61 1.35
N ASP A 41 -14.61 0.51 0.88
CA ASP A 41 -15.60 1.59 0.90
C ASP A 41 -16.99 1.00 1.26
N PRO A 42 -17.61 1.41 2.38
CA PRO A 42 -17.06 2.33 3.38
C PRO A 42 -15.80 1.78 4.07
N VAL A 43 -14.90 2.68 4.46
CA VAL A 43 -13.68 2.33 5.22
C VAL A 43 -14.08 1.60 6.50
N ARG A 44 -13.35 0.54 6.86
CA ARG A 44 -13.59 -0.21 8.12
C ARG A 44 -12.67 0.32 9.22
N PRO A 45 -13.16 0.54 10.45
CA PRO A 45 -12.32 1.04 11.53
C PRO A 45 -11.26 0.00 11.91
N PHE A 46 -10.07 0.48 12.26
CA PHE A 46 -9.02 -0.33 12.87
C PHE A 46 -8.86 0.09 14.32
N LEU A 47 -9.07 -0.85 15.24
CA LEU A 47 -9.06 -0.60 16.69
C LEU A 47 -7.72 -0.93 17.36
N GLY A 48 -6.72 -1.31 16.57
CA GLY A 48 -5.39 -1.63 17.08
C GLY A 48 -4.45 -0.42 17.10
N GLU A 49 -3.28 -0.62 17.70
CA GLU A 49 -2.21 0.37 17.75
C GLU A 49 -1.40 0.42 16.45
N PRO A 50 -0.74 1.55 16.14
CA PRO A 50 0.23 1.65 15.05
C PRO A 50 1.34 0.59 15.17
N PHE A 51 1.79 0.05 14.04
CA PHE A 51 2.84 -0.95 13.99
C PHE A 51 3.81 -0.69 12.84
N ARG A 52 5.09 -1.05 13.04
CA ARG A 52 6.15 -0.80 12.03
C ARG A 52 6.27 -1.91 11.00
N ALA A 53 6.21 -3.16 11.45
CA ALA A 53 6.33 -4.33 10.58
C ALA A 53 4.94 -4.89 10.26
N PRO A 54 4.68 -5.39 9.03
CA PRO A 54 3.41 -6.00 8.70
C PRO A 54 3.03 -7.12 9.67
N ILE A 55 1.75 -7.18 10.04
CA ILE A 55 1.20 -8.21 10.95
C ILE A 55 0.30 -9.16 10.17
N SER A 56 0.15 -10.39 10.66
CA SER A 56 -0.82 -11.34 10.10
C SER A 56 -2.19 -11.14 10.75
N LEU A 57 -3.24 -11.08 9.93
CA LEU A 57 -4.64 -11.05 10.40
C LEU A 57 -5.42 -12.16 9.70
N GLU A 58 -6.16 -12.95 10.46
CA GLU A 58 -7.06 -13.96 9.92
C GLU A 58 -8.29 -13.32 9.28
N ASP A 59 -8.73 -13.84 8.14
CA ASP A 59 -9.94 -13.39 7.46
C ASP A 59 -11.17 -13.79 8.31
N PRO A 60 -11.96 -12.82 8.80
CA PRO A 60 -13.13 -13.11 9.63
C PRO A 60 -14.21 -13.91 8.91
N ALA A 61 -14.23 -13.90 7.57
CA ALA A 61 -15.18 -14.66 6.77
C ALA A 61 -14.63 -16.04 6.34
N GLN A 62 -13.32 -16.27 6.46
CA GLN A 62 -12.65 -17.50 5.99
C GLN A 62 -11.62 -17.97 7.00
N PRO A 63 -12.03 -18.76 8.01
CA PRO A 63 -11.11 -19.33 8.99
C PRO A 63 -9.94 -20.06 8.33
N GLY A 64 -8.72 -19.81 8.82
CA GLY A 64 -7.47 -20.36 8.30
C GLY A 64 -6.82 -19.54 7.17
N LEU A 65 -7.51 -18.57 6.56
CA LEU A 65 -6.92 -17.66 5.59
C LEU A 65 -6.34 -16.43 6.31
N PHE A 66 -5.04 -16.17 6.17
CA PHE A 66 -4.44 -14.96 6.72
C PHE A 66 -4.07 -13.94 5.65
N HIS A 67 -4.00 -12.68 6.06
CA HIS A 67 -3.62 -11.53 5.27
C HIS A 67 -2.47 -10.78 5.93
N ALA A 68 -1.69 -10.05 5.13
CA ALA A 68 -0.65 -9.16 5.64
C ALA A 68 -1.24 -7.76 5.83
N VAL A 69 -1.39 -7.32 7.07
CA VAL A 69 -1.87 -5.97 7.39
C VAL A 69 -0.67 -5.03 7.50
N ILE A 70 -0.77 -3.88 6.87
CA ILE A 70 0.32 -2.93 6.71
C ILE A 70 -0.15 -1.54 7.14
N TRP A 71 0.59 -0.94 8.07
CA TRP A 71 0.41 0.44 8.46
C TRP A 71 1.01 1.38 7.42
N VAL A 72 0.27 2.42 7.06
CA VAL A 72 0.70 3.53 6.21
C VAL A 72 0.84 4.75 7.12
N GLY A 73 2.09 5.14 7.40
CA GLY A 73 2.39 6.25 8.30
C GLY A 73 2.02 7.60 7.67
N ALA A 74 1.30 8.42 8.43
CA ALA A 74 0.91 9.77 7.99
C ALA A 74 2.09 10.74 7.89
N GLU A 75 3.26 10.40 8.47
CA GLU A 75 4.47 11.17 8.25
C GLU A 75 4.99 11.10 6.80
N PHE A 76 4.69 10.01 6.09
CA PHE A 76 5.09 9.79 4.70
C PHE A 76 3.95 10.04 3.71
N TYR A 77 2.72 9.77 4.13
CA TYR A 77 1.51 9.94 3.34
C TYR A 77 0.50 10.73 4.16
N PRO A 78 0.53 12.08 4.13
CA PRO A 78 -0.36 12.90 4.96
C PRO A 78 -1.84 12.55 4.79
N SER A 79 -2.24 12.15 3.58
CA SER A 79 -3.54 11.56 3.23
C SER A 79 -3.38 10.12 2.73
N LEU A 80 -4.40 9.28 2.94
CA LEU A 80 -4.46 7.96 2.30
C LEU A 80 -4.48 8.06 0.78
N VAL A 81 -4.96 9.18 0.24
CA VAL A 81 -5.02 9.46 -1.21
C VAL A 81 -3.62 9.48 -1.81
N ASP A 82 -2.65 10.07 -1.11
CA ASP A 82 -1.25 10.08 -1.53
C ASP A 82 -0.76 8.64 -1.81
N PHE A 83 -1.12 7.71 -0.93
CA PHE A 83 -0.76 6.30 -1.09
C PHE A 83 -1.54 5.63 -2.23
N VAL A 84 -2.84 5.89 -2.35
CA VAL A 84 -3.66 5.30 -3.43
C VAL A 84 -3.13 5.73 -4.80
N GLU A 85 -2.84 7.01 -4.99
CA GLU A 85 -2.36 7.56 -6.26
C GLU A 85 -0.95 7.07 -6.59
N GLU A 86 -0.07 6.93 -5.59
CA GLU A 86 1.24 6.31 -5.81
C GLU A 86 1.12 4.85 -6.21
N VAL A 87 0.27 4.08 -5.53
CA VAL A 87 0.03 2.66 -5.86
C VAL A 87 -0.59 2.52 -7.25
N LYS A 88 -1.49 3.42 -7.64
CA LYS A 88 -2.07 3.46 -8.98
C LYS A 88 -0.99 3.66 -10.06
N ALA A 89 -0.01 4.53 -9.80
CA ALA A 89 1.06 4.85 -10.75
C ALA A 89 2.21 3.83 -10.75
N LYS A 90 2.54 3.24 -9.59
CA LYS A 90 3.79 2.49 -9.38
C LYS A 90 3.60 1.07 -8.84
N GLY A 91 2.37 0.63 -8.56
CA GLY A 91 2.09 -0.59 -7.80
C GLY A 91 2.46 -0.44 -6.33
N ALA A 92 2.18 -1.47 -5.53
CA ALA A 92 2.50 -1.50 -4.10
C ALA A 92 3.69 -2.43 -3.82
N SER A 93 4.56 -2.01 -2.90
CA SER A 93 5.70 -2.79 -2.44
C SER A 93 5.92 -2.53 -0.97
N ARG A 94 5.92 -3.57 -0.13
CA ARG A 94 6.10 -3.42 1.31
C ARG A 94 7.09 -4.41 1.87
N ARG A 95 8.09 -3.87 2.58
CA ARG A 95 9.13 -4.65 3.24
C ARG A 95 8.51 -5.48 4.36
N ILE A 96 8.87 -6.75 4.40
CA ILE A 96 8.57 -7.67 5.49
C ILE A 96 9.85 -8.04 6.24
N PRO A 97 9.73 -8.49 7.50
CA PRO A 97 10.85 -9.10 8.21
C PRO A 97 11.45 -10.24 7.39
N SER A 98 12.78 -10.40 7.43
CA SER A 98 13.46 -11.49 6.69
C SER A 98 13.04 -12.88 7.18
N ASN A 99 12.62 -12.99 8.44
CA ASN A 99 12.08 -14.20 9.07
C ASN A 99 10.55 -14.29 8.98
N PHE A 100 9.91 -13.54 8.09
CA PHE A 100 8.46 -13.61 7.89
C PHE A 100 8.03 -15.04 7.49
N ASP A 101 7.03 -15.55 8.19
CA ASP A 101 6.52 -16.90 7.98
C ASP A 101 5.49 -16.91 6.83
N PHE A 102 5.96 -17.19 5.63
CA PHE A 102 5.12 -17.29 4.44
C PHE A 102 4.09 -18.42 4.51
N SER A 103 4.26 -19.42 5.38
CA SER A 103 3.28 -20.52 5.50
C SER A 103 1.92 -20.06 6.03
N LYS A 104 1.87 -18.89 6.67
CA LYS A 104 0.62 -18.24 7.08
C LYS A 104 -0.14 -17.65 5.91
N LEU A 105 0.54 -17.27 4.83
CA LEU A 105 -0.09 -16.69 3.66
C LEU A 105 -0.34 -17.75 2.59
N THR A 106 -1.47 -17.61 1.90
CA THR A 106 -1.89 -18.47 0.81
C THR A 106 -1.74 -17.71 -0.51
N PRO A 107 -0.90 -18.17 -1.46
CA PRO A 107 -0.77 -17.56 -2.77
C PRO A 107 -2.12 -17.46 -3.49
N GLY A 108 -2.37 -16.33 -4.15
CA GLY A 108 -3.61 -16.07 -4.88
C GLY A 108 -4.84 -15.74 -4.01
N ALA A 109 -4.82 -16.05 -2.71
CA ALA A 109 -5.92 -15.76 -1.79
C ALA A 109 -5.57 -14.66 -0.76
N SER A 110 -4.36 -14.69 -0.21
CA SER A 110 -3.90 -13.70 0.75
C SER A 110 -3.70 -12.32 0.12
N ARG A 111 -4.03 -11.28 0.89
CA ARG A 111 -3.94 -9.88 0.48
C ARG A 111 -3.00 -9.08 1.35
N MET A 112 -2.49 -7.98 0.79
CA MET A 112 -1.96 -6.85 1.55
C MET A 112 -3.13 -5.92 1.92
N ILE A 113 -3.44 -5.80 3.21
CA ILE A 113 -4.49 -4.93 3.71
C ILE A 113 -3.84 -3.69 4.33
N PHE A 114 -4.21 -2.51 3.85
CA PHE A 114 -3.60 -1.25 4.26
C PHE A 114 -4.46 -0.52 5.27
N VAL A 115 -3.81 -0.06 6.34
CA VAL A 115 -4.38 0.80 7.38
C VAL A 115 -3.71 2.16 7.32
N HIS A 116 -4.49 3.22 7.42
CA HIS A 116 -3.97 4.58 7.56
C HIS A 116 -4.61 5.25 8.78
N PRO A 117 -3.86 6.04 9.60
CA PRO A 117 -4.38 6.66 10.83
C PRO A 117 -5.49 7.68 10.60
N LYS A 118 -5.62 8.21 9.37
CA LYS A 118 -6.62 9.20 8.98
C LYS A 118 -7.53 8.66 7.88
N ALA A 119 -8.10 7.47 8.07
CA ALA A 119 -8.92 6.81 7.04
C ALA A 119 -10.38 6.63 7.42
N PHE A 120 -10.67 6.23 8.66
CA PHE A 120 -12.03 5.98 9.07
C PHE A 120 -12.73 7.27 9.49
N THR A 121 -13.95 7.47 9.01
CA THR A 121 -14.87 8.50 9.48
C THR A 121 -16.30 7.97 9.46
N THR A 122 -17.13 8.50 10.36
CA THR A 122 -18.58 8.30 10.35
C THR A 122 -19.31 9.42 9.61
N THR A 123 -18.59 10.46 9.17
CA THR A 123 -19.18 11.61 8.48
C THR A 123 -19.48 11.25 7.03
N ALA A 124 -20.76 11.28 6.64
CA ALA A 124 -21.14 11.22 5.24
C ALA A 124 -20.77 12.55 4.56
N HIS A 125 -20.04 12.45 3.44
CA HIS A 125 -19.68 13.58 2.59
C HIS A 125 -19.69 13.15 1.14
N LEU A 126 -20.43 13.87 0.31
CA LEU A 126 -20.53 13.60 -1.12
C LEU A 126 -19.22 14.06 -1.80
N PRO A 127 -18.42 13.14 -2.38
CA PRO A 127 -17.16 13.51 -3.01
C PRO A 127 -17.40 14.42 -4.21
N ALA A 128 -16.57 15.45 -4.39
CA ALA A 128 -16.72 16.40 -5.49
C ALA A 128 -16.66 15.73 -6.88
N ASN A 129 -15.86 14.67 -7.03
CA ASN A 129 -15.72 13.89 -8.26
C ASN A 129 -16.59 12.62 -8.28
N GLY A 130 -17.54 12.49 -7.35
CA GLY A 130 -18.38 11.30 -7.20
C GLY A 130 -17.68 10.13 -6.50
N CYS A 131 -18.46 9.08 -6.22
CA CYS A 131 -17.94 7.87 -5.58
C CYS A 131 -16.99 7.12 -6.54
N PRO A 132 -15.75 6.77 -6.12
CA PRO A 132 -14.80 6.03 -6.95
C PRO A 132 -15.27 4.61 -7.29
N LYS A 133 -16.23 4.08 -6.52
CA LYS A 133 -16.86 2.78 -6.77
C LYS A 133 -18.21 2.88 -7.47
N HIS A 134 -18.59 4.08 -7.91
CA HIS A 134 -19.82 4.37 -8.65
C HIS A 134 -21.12 3.99 -7.91
N HIS A 135 -21.10 4.01 -6.57
CA HIS A 135 -22.30 3.82 -5.75
C HIS A 135 -23.06 5.14 -5.58
N ALA A 136 -24.34 5.18 -5.94
CA ALA A 136 -25.15 6.40 -5.93
C ALA A 136 -25.42 6.98 -4.54
N MET A 137 -25.40 6.15 -3.49
CA MET A 137 -25.73 6.55 -2.10
C MET A 137 -24.51 6.94 -1.27
N HIS A 138 -23.29 6.64 -1.75
CA HIS A 138 -22.05 6.91 -1.04
C HIS A 138 -21.81 8.42 -0.91
N GLY A 139 -21.67 8.89 0.33
CA GLY A 139 -21.53 10.30 0.69
C GLY A 139 -22.83 11.01 1.04
N LEU A 140 -24.00 10.38 0.83
CA LEU A 140 -25.31 10.92 1.24
C LEU A 140 -25.77 10.34 2.58
N THR A 141 -25.81 9.01 2.66
CA THR A 141 -26.31 8.27 3.84
C THR A 141 -25.21 7.52 4.58
N GLU A 142 -24.09 7.29 3.92
CA GLU A 142 -22.92 6.62 4.49
C GLU A 142 -21.62 7.29 4.03
N PRO A 143 -20.52 7.20 4.79
CA PRO A 143 -19.22 7.71 4.39
C PRO A 143 -18.73 7.09 3.08
N CYS A 144 -18.09 7.91 2.26
CA CYS A 144 -17.43 7.46 1.03
C CYS A 144 -15.93 7.71 1.13
N ILE A 145 -15.12 6.71 0.79
CA ILE A 145 -13.66 6.87 0.71
C ILE A 145 -13.25 7.96 -0.30
N GLY A 146 -14.08 8.19 -1.34
CA GLY A 146 -13.86 9.25 -2.32
C GLY A 146 -13.78 10.64 -1.70
N ALA A 147 -14.43 10.87 -0.57
CA ALA A 147 -14.39 12.16 0.13
C ALA A 147 -12.98 12.56 0.55
N HIS A 148 -12.06 11.59 0.74
CA HIS A 148 -10.68 11.88 1.11
C HIS A 148 -9.93 12.71 0.05
N TRP A 149 -10.33 12.67 -1.23
CA TRP A 149 -9.74 13.53 -2.28
C TRP A 149 -10.07 15.01 -2.06
N ASP A 150 -11.15 15.32 -1.35
CA ASP A 150 -11.56 16.69 -1.07
C ASP A 150 -10.74 17.31 0.08
N TYR A 151 -10.03 16.50 0.88
CA TYR A 151 -9.35 16.96 2.10
C TYR A 151 -7.82 16.82 2.06
N VAL A 152 -7.22 16.47 0.92
CA VAL A 152 -5.77 16.21 0.81
C VAL A 152 -4.95 17.35 1.42
N LYS A 153 -5.29 18.61 1.08
CA LYS A 153 -4.63 19.79 1.63
C LYS A 153 -4.82 19.92 3.15
N GLY A 154 -6.06 19.76 3.63
CA GLY A 154 -6.38 19.83 5.07
C GLY A 154 -5.71 18.72 5.89
N LEU A 155 -5.35 17.60 5.25
CA LEU A 155 -4.63 16.49 5.87
C LEU A 155 -3.10 16.67 5.92
N GLY A 156 -2.60 17.76 5.32
CA GLY A 156 -1.17 18.10 5.26
C GLY A 156 -0.50 17.76 3.93
N GLY A 157 -1.26 17.36 2.90
CA GLY A 157 -0.73 17.12 1.57
C GLY A 157 -0.31 18.41 0.86
N ASN A 158 0.69 18.32 -0.01
CA ASN A 158 1.16 19.46 -0.80
C ASN A 158 0.25 19.66 -2.02
N VAL A 159 -0.65 20.64 -1.95
CA VAL A 159 -1.64 20.94 -2.99
C VAL A 159 -1.49 22.37 -3.50
N ASN A 160 -1.40 22.53 -4.82
CA ASN A 160 -1.42 23.81 -5.52
C ASN A 160 -2.52 23.80 -6.58
N GLY A 161 -3.58 24.59 -6.37
CA GLY A 161 -4.78 24.58 -7.21
C GLY A 161 -5.47 23.21 -7.19
N HIS A 162 -5.56 22.58 -8.36
CA HIS A 162 -6.18 21.25 -8.56
C HIS A 162 -5.16 20.12 -8.68
N THR A 163 -3.94 20.34 -8.21
CA THR A 163 -2.84 19.37 -8.31
C THR A 163 -2.20 19.15 -6.95
N ALA A 164 -2.12 17.89 -6.54
CA ALA A 164 -1.35 17.45 -5.39
C ALA A 164 -0.03 16.82 -5.83
N THR A 165 0.98 16.87 -4.96
CA THR A 165 2.31 16.29 -5.23
C THR A 165 2.81 15.46 -4.06
N LEU A 166 3.43 14.32 -4.36
CA LEU A 166 4.09 13.44 -3.40
C LEU A 166 5.41 12.93 -4.00
N GLY A 167 6.54 13.46 -3.53
CA GLY A 167 7.84 13.19 -4.15
C GLY A 167 7.85 13.64 -5.62
N ASP A 168 8.07 12.70 -6.53
CA ASP A 168 8.01 12.88 -7.99
C ASP A 168 6.60 12.72 -8.58
N LEU A 169 5.64 12.19 -7.81
CA LEU A 169 4.27 11.98 -8.25
C LEU A 169 3.50 13.30 -8.26
N ARG A 170 2.68 13.49 -9.29
CA ARG A 170 1.68 14.54 -9.38
C ARG A 170 0.34 13.92 -9.74
N TYR A 171 -0.72 14.31 -9.06
CA TYR A 171 -2.06 13.80 -9.32
C TYR A 171 -3.12 14.90 -9.17
N ALA A 172 -4.24 14.74 -9.86
CA ALA A 172 -5.32 15.71 -9.85
C ALA A 172 -6.16 15.57 -8.58
N VAL A 173 -6.55 16.69 -8.00
CA VAL A 173 -7.45 16.76 -6.85
C VAL A 173 -8.59 17.75 -7.12
N PRO A 174 -9.80 17.49 -6.59
CA PRO A 174 -10.91 18.43 -6.66
C PRO A 174 -10.62 19.72 -5.89
N PRO A 175 -11.51 20.74 -5.96
CA PRO A 175 -11.47 21.86 -5.03
C PRO A 175 -11.33 21.37 -3.58
N GLN A 176 -10.32 21.87 -2.87
CA GLN A 176 -9.97 21.39 -1.53
C GLN A 176 -10.81 22.04 -0.45
N ASN A 177 -11.30 21.22 0.48
CA ASN A 177 -12.02 21.62 1.68
C ASN A 177 -11.06 21.71 2.87
N GLU A 178 -11.03 22.87 3.53
CA GLU A 178 -10.18 23.09 4.71
C GLU A 178 -10.72 22.43 5.97
N LYS A 179 -12.04 22.21 6.04
CA LYS A 179 -12.69 21.52 7.15
C LYS A 179 -12.60 20.01 6.96
N VAL A 180 -11.62 19.40 7.61
CA VAL A 180 -11.44 17.95 7.68
C VAL A 180 -12.43 17.37 8.71
N PRO A 181 -13.15 16.27 8.41
CA PRO A 181 -13.97 15.59 9.41
C PRO A 181 -13.11 14.95 10.50
N HIS A 182 -13.73 14.47 11.58
CA HIS A 182 -13.00 13.63 12.53
C HIS A 182 -12.59 12.33 11.84
N LEU A 183 -11.29 12.00 11.93
CA LEU A 183 -10.67 10.83 11.33
C LEU A 183 -9.99 9.97 12.38
N SER A 184 -9.99 8.67 12.15
CA SER A 184 -9.30 7.68 12.98
C SER A 184 -8.74 6.54 12.12
N PRO A 185 -7.96 5.60 12.69
CA PRO A 185 -7.37 4.51 11.91
C PRO A 185 -8.42 3.64 11.23
N GLY A 186 -8.16 3.27 9.98
CA GLY A 186 -9.06 2.44 9.21
C GLY A 186 -8.41 1.66 8.08
N PHE A 187 -8.96 0.48 7.80
CA PHE A 187 -8.64 -0.34 6.64
C PHE A 187 -9.26 0.27 5.39
N PHE A 188 -8.42 0.77 4.48
CA PHE A 188 -8.87 1.57 3.33
C PHE A 188 -8.62 0.91 1.98
N MET A 189 -7.75 -0.10 1.91
CA MET A 189 -7.41 -0.78 0.66
C MET A 189 -6.94 -2.22 0.91
N ALA A 190 -7.28 -3.14 0.00
CA ALA A 190 -6.87 -4.54 0.06
C ALA A 190 -6.38 -5.03 -1.32
N LEU A 191 -5.06 -5.14 -1.48
CA LEU A 191 -4.42 -5.51 -2.75
C LEU A 191 -4.00 -6.98 -2.79
N PRO A 192 -4.01 -7.62 -3.97
CA PRO A 192 -3.48 -8.97 -4.12
C PRO A 192 -1.95 -8.98 -3.96
N ILE A 193 -1.42 -10.02 -3.32
CA ILE A 193 0.01 -10.33 -3.36
C ILE A 193 0.29 -11.05 -4.67
N THR A 194 0.90 -10.34 -5.61
CA THR A 194 1.16 -10.87 -6.95
C THR A 194 2.50 -11.57 -7.05
N HIS A 195 3.50 -11.08 -6.32
CA HIS A 195 4.84 -11.64 -6.28
C HIS A 195 5.58 -11.17 -5.03
N VAL A 196 6.71 -11.81 -4.76
CA VAL A 196 7.67 -11.46 -3.71
C VAL A 196 8.95 -11.00 -4.38
N GLU A 197 9.57 -9.96 -3.85
CA GLU A 197 10.85 -9.48 -4.36
C GLU A 197 11.89 -9.46 -3.25
N TYR A 198 13.14 -9.77 -3.62
CA TYR A 198 14.29 -9.69 -2.76
C TYR A 198 15.33 -8.75 -3.38
N GLU A 199 15.79 -7.77 -2.60
CA GLU A 199 16.87 -6.87 -3.01
C GLU A 199 18.21 -7.52 -2.63
N ALA A 200 18.93 -8.04 -3.60
CA ALA A 200 20.19 -8.75 -3.39
C ALA A 200 21.29 -7.83 -2.85
N ARG A 201 22.16 -8.37 -1.99
CA ARG A 201 23.35 -7.65 -1.47
C ARG A 201 24.52 -7.65 -2.46
N SER A 202 24.55 -8.63 -3.36
CA SER A 202 25.55 -8.78 -4.41
C SER A 202 25.01 -9.65 -5.54
N ASP A 203 25.74 -9.76 -6.64
CA ASP A 203 25.36 -10.62 -7.76
C ASP A 203 25.36 -12.12 -7.39
N ALA A 204 26.14 -12.51 -6.39
CA ALA A 204 26.21 -13.88 -5.89
C ALA A 204 25.18 -14.19 -4.79
N ASP A 205 24.42 -13.19 -4.32
CA ASP A 205 23.45 -13.36 -3.24
C ASP A 205 22.16 -14.01 -3.76
N ALA A 206 21.96 -15.28 -3.39
CA ALA A 206 20.77 -16.06 -3.73
C ALA A 206 19.55 -15.72 -2.85
N GLY A 207 19.72 -14.89 -1.83
CA GLY A 207 18.69 -14.48 -0.89
C GLY A 207 18.44 -15.44 0.27
N PRO A 208 17.56 -15.06 1.20
CA PRO A 208 17.30 -15.83 2.42
C PRO A 208 16.38 -17.03 2.18
N ASP A 209 16.43 -18.04 3.06
CA ASP A 209 15.54 -19.21 3.03
C ASP A 209 14.04 -18.86 2.90
N SER A 210 13.62 -17.72 3.44
CA SER A 210 12.22 -17.29 3.39
C SER A 210 11.70 -17.07 1.97
N ILE A 211 12.53 -16.61 1.03
CA ILE A 211 12.10 -16.42 -0.37
C ILE A 211 12.06 -17.73 -1.14
N HIS A 212 12.92 -18.71 -0.78
CA HIS A 212 12.86 -20.06 -1.32
C HIS A 212 11.57 -20.75 -0.86
N ARG A 213 11.25 -20.68 0.43
CA ARG A 213 9.98 -21.18 0.97
C ARG A 213 8.77 -20.51 0.32
N ALA A 214 8.80 -19.20 0.08
CA ALA A 214 7.74 -18.51 -0.63
C ALA A 214 7.56 -19.07 -2.07
N SER A 215 8.67 -19.32 -2.78
CA SER A 215 8.63 -19.96 -4.10
C SER A 215 8.05 -21.38 -4.04
N ASP A 216 8.44 -22.18 -3.05
CA ASP A 216 7.94 -23.56 -2.87
C ASP A 216 6.44 -23.60 -2.58
N LEU A 217 5.93 -22.59 -1.86
CA LEU A 217 4.51 -22.41 -1.62
C LEU A 217 3.74 -21.97 -2.88
N GLY A 218 4.43 -21.53 -3.93
CA GLY A 218 3.83 -21.15 -5.22
C GLY A 218 3.82 -19.65 -5.50
N TYR A 219 4.46 -18.81 -4.68
CA TYR A 219 4.66 -17.41 -5.04
C TYR A 219 5.63 -17.28 -6.21
N GLN A 220 5.37 -16.29 -7.07
CA GLN A 220 6.39 -15.79 -7.99
C GLN A 220 7.40 -14.98 -7.16
N VAL A 221 8.69 -15.27 -7.31
CA VAL A 221 9.76 -14.63 -6.56
C VAL A 221 10.76 -14.02 -7.54
N SER A 222 11.13 -12.75 -7.33
CA SER A 222 12.19 -12.10 -8.10
C SER A 222 13.34 -11.66 -7.20
N ILE A 223 14.56 -12.04 -7.55
CA ILE A 223 15.80 -11.54 -6.94
C ILE A 223 16.30 -10.39 -7.81
N LEU A 224 16.42 -9.21 -7.22
CA LEU A 224 16.80 -7.98 -7.90
C LEU A 224 18.25 -7.62 -7.55
N HIS A 225 19.07 -7.42 -8.57
CA HIS A 225 20.49 -7.06 -8.45
C HIS A 225 20.74 -5.61 -8.89
N GLY A 226 21.86 -5.03 -8.47
CA GLY A 226 22.40 -3.80 -9.06
C GLY A 226 21.70 -2.49 -8.68
N GLY A 227 21.05 -2.40 -7.51
CA GLY A 227 20.59 -1.10 -7.00
C GLY A 227 21.77 -0.19 -6.66
N GLU A 228 22.07 0.80 -7.51
CA GLU A 228 23.02 1.88 -7.20
C GLU A 228 22.46 2.76 -6.08
N HIS A 229 22.85 2.54 -4.83
CA HIS A 229 22.59 3.50 -3.74
C HIS A 229 23.82 3.63 -2.82
N GLU A 230 24.06 4.87 -2.38
CA GLU A 230 25.19 5.28 -1.56
C GLU A 230 25.40 4.34 -0.37
N MET A 231 26.65 3.90 -0.19
CA MET A 231 27.08 3.23 1.02
C MET A 231 26.66 4.10 2.21
N PRO A 232 25.96 3.56 3.22
CA PRO A 232 25.83 4.29 4.47
C PRO A 232 27.25 4.46 5.00
N CYS A 233 27.68 5.71 5.20
CA CYS A 233 28.81 5.99 6.07
C CYS A 233 28.54 5.26 7.39
N GLU A 234 29.40 4.32 7.72
CA GLU A 234 29.41 3.67 9.02
C GLU A 234 29.71 4.76 10.07
N ASP A 235 28.83 4.87 11.08
CA ASP A 235 29.15 5.57 12.33
C ASP A 235 30.09 4.70 13.19
#